data_AF-A0A7W6TA95-F1
#
_entry.id   AF-A0A7W6TA95-F1
#
_cell.length_a   1.000
_cell.length_b   1.000
_cell.length_c   1.000
_cell.angle_alpha   90.00
_cell.angle_beta   90.00
_cell.angle_gamma   90.00
#
_symmetry.space_group_name_H-M   'P 1'
#
loop_
_entity.id
_entity.type
_entity.pdbx_description
1 polymer ?
#
loop_
_entity_poly.entity_id
_entity_poly.type
_entity_poly.pdbx_seq_one_letter_code
_entity_poly.pdbx_strand_id
1 'polypeptide(L)'
;KGVSIWLNTDEGEIRKRLSRDTARPLLQTEDQEDKITQLIRDRSPFYQLADLTIVPGKRNNRSADQCLVALHAHLCGEASAERIPSNIMSAAP
;
A
#
# COMPACT_ATOMS: atom_id res chain seq x y z
N LYS A 1 6.18 -9.70 14.85
CA LYS A 1 6.28 -9.30 13.42
C LYS A 1 4.93 -8.71 13.01
N GLY A 2 4.91 -7.67 12.18
CA GLY A 2 3.67 -7.08 11.65
C GLY A 2 3.74 -7.06 10.13
N VAL A 3 2.58 -7.02 9.47
CA VAL A 3 2.45 -6.90 8.01
C VAL A 3 1.85 -5.53 7.71
N SER A 4 2.53 -4.76 6.88
CA SER A 4 2.12 -3.45 6.41
C SER A 4 1.41 -3.57 5.04
N ILE A 5 0.31 -2.84 4.87
CA ILE A 5 -0.51 -2.88 3.65
C ILE A 5 -0.70 -1.46 3.12
N TRP A 6 -0.30 -1.24 1.87
CA TRP A 6 -0.57 0.01 1.16
C TRP A 6 -1.78 -0.14 0.23
N LEU A 7 -2.76 0.75 0.41
CA LEU A 7 -3.91 0.89 -0.48
C LEU A 7 -3.60 1.91 -1.60
N ASN A 8 -3.00 1.44 -2.68
CA ASN A 8 -2.60 2.26 -3.81
C ASN A 8 -3.80 2.59 -4.72
N THR A 9 -4.54 3.64 -4.35
CA THR A 9 -5.68 4.13 -5.12
C THR A 9 -5.21 5.09 -6.20
N ASP A 10 -5.82 5.03 -7.39
CA ASP A 10 -5.59 5.99 -8.47
C ASP A 10 -5.79 7.44 -8.01
N GLU A 11 -4.93 8.34 -8.49
CA GLU A 11 -4.93 9.75 -8.14
C GLU A 11 -6.26 10.44 -8.47
N GLY A 12 -6.86 10.14 -9.64
CA GLY A 12 -8.15 10.71 -10.03
C GLY A 12 -9.28 10.29 -9.09
N GLU A 13 -9.24 9.05 -8.59
CA GLU A 13 -10.20 8.57 -7.59
C GLU A 13 -9.96 9.20 -6.21
N ILE A 14 -8.70 9.45 -5.82
CA ILE A 14 -8.37 10.19 -4.59
C ILE A 14 -8.92 11.62 -4.65
N ARG A 15 -8.64 12.34 -5.74
CA ARG A 15 -9.14 13.71 -6.01
C ARG A 15 -10.66 13.76 -5.95
N LYS A 16 -11.33 12.86 -6.67
CA LYS A 16 -12.79 12.73 -6.65
C LYS A 16 -13.35 12.55 -5.24
N ARG A 17 -12.74 11.70 -4.41
CA ARG A 17 -13.18 11.45 -3.02
C ARG A 17 -12.95 12.64 -2.10
N LEU A 18 -11.93 13.46 -2.36
CA LEU A 18 -11.55 14.59 -1.53
C LEU A 18 -12.15 15.92 -1.99
N SER A 19 -12.68 16.01 -3.21
CA SER A 19 -13.22 17.24 -3.83
C SER A 19 -14.22 18.08 -3.01
N ARG A 20 -14.86 17.50 -1.98
CA ARG A 20 -15.81 18.19 -1.08
C ARG A 20 -15.39 18.15 0.40
N ASP A 21 -14.18 17.69 0.68
CA ASP A 21 -13.68 17.51 2.04
C ASP A 21 -13.06 18.82 2.57
N THR A 22 -13.82 19.54 3.39
CA THR A 22 -13.37 20.78 4.03
C THR A 22 -12.81 20.56 5.44
N ALA A 23 -12.87 19.33 5.96
CA ALA A 23 -12.49 19.03 7.35
C ALA A 23 -11.01 18.70 7.50
N ARG A 24 -10.29 18.43 6.40
CA ARG A 24 -8.87 18.04 6.40
C ARG A 24 -7.96 19.27 6.37
N PRO A 25 -7.23 19.60 7.46
CA PRO A 25 -6.41 20.82 7.52
C PRO A 25 -5.32 20.89 6.44
N LEU A 26 -4.75 19.75 6.03
CA LEU A 26 -3.73 19.69 4.99
C LEU A 26 -4.25 19.98 3.57
N LEU A 27 -5.58 19.95 3.37
CA LEU A 27 -6.22 20.18 2.08
C LEU A 27 -6.94 21.53 2.00
N GLN A 28 -6.90 22.33 3.08
CA GLN A 28 -7.47 23.68 3.13
C GLN A 28 -6.50 24.67 2.43
N THR A 29 -6.28 24.47 1.14
CA THR A 29 -5.41 25.28 0.29
C THR A 29 -6.21 25.81 -0.91
N GLU A 30 -5.74 26.87 -1.55
CA GLU A 30 -6.40 27.44 -2.74
C GLU A 30 -6.46 26.45 -3.90
N ASP A 31 -5.39 25.66 -4.10
CA ASP A 31 -5.35 24.58 -5.08
C ASP A 31 -5.25 23.22 -4.38
N GLN A 32 -6.41 22.61 -4.13
CA GLN A 32 -6.51 21.32 -3.47
C GLN A 32 -5.99 20.17 -4.35
N GLU A 33 -6.14 20.28 -5.67
CA GLU A 33 -5.77 19.22 -6.62
C GLU A 33 -4.25 19.11 -6.74
N ASP A 34 -3.56 20.24 -6.87
CA ASP A 34 -2.11 20.30 -6.83
C ASP A 34 -1.58 19.83 -5.47
N LYS A 35 -2.28 20.16 -4.39
CA LYS A 35 -1.87 19.71 -3.05
C LYS A 35 -1.96 18.20 -2.91
N ILE A 36 -3.01 17.57 -3.43
CA ILE A 36 -3.16 16.11 -3.44
C ILE A 36 -2.05 15.47 -4.26
N THR A 37 -1.76 15.99 -5.45
CA THR A 37 -0.68 15.51 -6.33
C THR A 37 0.66 15.52 -5.61
N GLN A 38 0.99 16.65 -4.98
CA GLN A 38 2.22 16.81 -4.20
C GLN A 38 2.29 15.78 -3.07
N LEU A 39 1.22 15.63 -2.30
CA LEU A 39 1.18 14.69 -1.18
C LEU A 39 1.35 13.23 -1.64
N ILE A 40 0.77 12.85 -2.77
CA ILE A 40 0.96 11.51 -3.35
C ILE A 40 2.42 11.33 -3.73
N ARG A 41 3.01 12.27 -4.47
CA ARG A 41 4.41 12.20 -4.91
C ARG A 41 5.38 12.08 -3.74
N ASP A 42 5.22 12.91 -2.72
CA ASP A 42 6.14 12.96 -1.58
C ASP A 42 6.03 11.70 -0.70
N ARG A 43 4.85 11.07 -0.64
CA ARG A 43 4.58 9.93 0.25
C ARG A 43 4.71 8.57 -0.42
N SER A 44 4.53 8.49 -1.74
CA SER A 44 4.58 7.23 -2.50
C SER A 44 5.86 6.43 -2.27
N PRO A 45 7.08 7.03 -2.22
CA PRO A 45 8.30 6.28 -1.94
C PRO A 45 8.29 5.55 -0.59
N PHE A 46 7.61 6.11 0.41
CA PHE A 46 7.47 5.49 1.72
C PHE A 46 6.39 4.40 1.74
N TYR A 47 5.25 4.65 1.09
CA TYR A 47 4.17 3.67 1.03
C TYR A 47 4.53 2.42 0.20
N GLN A 48 5.41 2.56 -0.79
CA GLN A 48 5.95 1.45 -1.57
C GLN A 48 6.79 0.45 -0.74
N LEU A 49 7.24 0.83 0.46
CA LEU A 49 7.97 -0.07 1.36
C LEU A 49 7.05 -1.06 2.08
N ALA A 50 5.73 -0.98 1.88
CA ALA A 50 4.78 -1.89 2.50
C ALA A 50 4.96 -3.33 1.99
N ASP A 51 4.81 -4.30 2.89
CA ASP A 51 4.91 -5.73 2.59
C ASP A 51 3.90 -6.16 1.49
N LEU A 52 2.71 -5.55 1.52
CA LEU A 52 1.66 -5.78 0.54
C LEU A 52 1.19 -4.46 -0.07
N THR A 53 0.99 -4.47 -1.38
CA THR A 53 0.35 -3.37 -2.11
C THR A 53 -0.93 -3.85 -2.77
N ILE A 54 -2.04 -3.14 -2.53
CA ILE A 54 -3.36 -3.48 -3.04
C ILE A 54 -3.94 -2.27 -3.74
N VAL A 55 -4.41 -2.46 -4.96
CA VAL A 55 -5.17 -1.44 -5.69
C VAL A 55 -6.65 -1.66 -5.35
N PRO A 56 -7.25 -0.83 -4.48
CA PRO A 56 -8.63 -1.03 -4.09
C PRO A 56 -9.56 -0.74 -5.27
N GLY A 57 -10.59 -1.57 -5.43
CA GLY A 57 -11.68 -1.30 -6.36
C GLY A 57 -12.56 -0.09 -5.97
N LYS A 58 -13.70 0.06 -6.66
CA LYS A 58 -14.72 1.09 -6.36
C LYS A 58 -15.20 0.99 -4.91
N ARG A 59 -15.65 2.11 -4.32
CA ARG A 59 -16.19 2.24 -2.94
C ARG A 59 -17.21 1.14 -2.59
N ASN A 60 -16.72 0.01 -2.09
CA ASN A 60 -17.49 -1.06 -1.48
C ASN A 60 -16.57 -1.87 -0.54
N ASN A 61 -17.16 -2.71 0.29
CA ASN A 61 -16.41 -3.53 1.24
C ASN A 61 -15.55 -4.61 0.57
N ARG A 62 -15.62 -4.80 -0.76
CA ARG A 62 -14.83 -5.83 -1.46
C ARG A 62 -13.32 -5.58 -1.41
N SER A 63 -12.90 -4.33 -1.17
CA SER A 63 -11.48 -4.04 -0.93
C SER A 63 -10.97 -4.70 0.35
N ALA A 64 -11.82 -4.89 1.37
CA ALA A 64 -11.43 -5.62 2.58
C ALA A 64 -11.23 -7.10 2.30
N ASP A 65 -12.09 -7.72 1.47
CA ASP A 65 -11.95 -9.12 1.06
C ASP A 65 -10.63 -9.34 0.31
N GLN A 66 -10.27 -8.41 -0.58
CA GLN A 66 -8.98 -8.44 -1.29
C GLN A 66 -7.79 -8.34 -0.33
N CYS A 67 -7.88 -7.48 0.70
CA CYS A 67 -6.87 -7.41 1.75
C CYS A 67 -6.75 -8.71 2.53
N LEU A 68 -7.88 -9.33 2.90
CA LEU A 68 -7.87 -10.60 3.63
C LEU A 68 -7.28 -11.73 2.81
N VAL A 69 -7.62 -11.83 1.52
CA VAL A 69 -7.05 -12.85 0.62
C VAL A 69 -5.56 -12.66 0.45
N ALA A 70 -5.10 -11.43 0.19
CA ALA A 70 -3.67 -11.14 0.03
C ALA A 70 -2.90 -11.40 1.33
N LEU A 71 -3.45 -10.99 2.48
CA LEU A 71 -2.85 -11.22 3.78
C LEU A 71 -2.78 -12.72 4.12
N HIS A 72 -3.86 -13.47 3.87
CA HIS A 72 -3.87 -14.92 4.07
C HIS A 72 -2.84 -15.60 3.17
N ALA A 73 -2.76 -15.24 1.89
CA ALA A 73 -1.77 -15.77 0.97
C ALA A 73 -0.34 -15.46 1.40
N HIS A 74 -0.08 -14.26 1.92
CA HIS A 74 1.23 -13.89 2.45
C HIS A 74 1.58 -14.72 3.70
N LEU A 75 0.71 -14.74 4.70
CA LEU A 75 0.96 -15.44 5.97
C LEU A 75 1.02 -16.97 5.83
N CYS A 76 0.18 -17.56 4.99
CA CYS A 76 0.12 -19.00 4.77
C CYS A 76 1.03 -19.48 3.62
N GLY A 77 1.39 -18.61 2.69
CA GLY A 77 2.33 -18.89 1.60
C GLY A 77 3.78 -18.92 2.08
N GLU A 78 4.15 -18.05 3.04
CA GLU A 78 5.49 -18.08 3.65
C GLU A 78 5.73 -19.33 4.52
N ALA A 79 4.69 -20.03 4.95
CA ALA A 79 4.82 -21.30 5.68
C ALA A 79 5.53 -22.42 4.86
N SER A 80 5.66 -22.25 3.54
CA SER A 80 6.40 -23.16 2.66
C SER A 80 7.80 -22.64 2.25
N ALA A 81 8.14 -21.37 2.47
CA ALA A 81 9.37 -20.76 1.95
C ALA A 81 10.51 -20.66 2.99
N GLU A 82 10.23 -20.73 4.30
CA GLU A 82 11.26 -20.54 5.34
C GLU A 82 12.10 -21.81 5.66
N ARG A 83 12.26 -22.73 4.69
CA ARG A 83 13.18 -23.89 4.79
C ARG A 83 14.29 -23.90 3.75
N ILE A 84 14.99 -22.79 3.59
CA ILE A 84 16.38 -22.83 3.08
C ILE A 84 17.27 -21.90 3.92
N PRO A 85 18.03 -22.43 4.90
CA PRO A 85 19.15 -21.69 5.44
C PRO A 85 20.24 -21.61 4.36
N SER A 86 20.36 -20.44 3.75
CA SER A 86 21.48 -20.06 2.88
C SER A 86 22.77 -19.95 3.70
N ASN A 87 23.37 -21.08 4.04
CA ASN A 87 24.76 -21.13 4.48
C ASN A 87 25.45 -22.41 4.01
N ILE A 88 25.62 -22.55 2.69
CA ILE A 88 26.76 -23.29 2.11
C ILE A 88 27.25 -22.52 0.88
N MET A 89 28.10 -21.52 1.12
CA MET A 89 29.11 -21.07 0.16
C MET A 89 30.37 -20.69 0.93
N SER A 90 31.12 -21.71 1.35
CA SER A 90 32.57 -21.60 1.46
C SER A 90 33.18 -22.99 1.57
N ALA A 91 33.78 -23.45 0.47
CA ALA A 91 34.99 -24.27 0.46
C ALA A 91 35.42 -24.45 -1.00
N ALA A 92 36.35 -23.58 -1.42
CA ALA A 92 37.34 -23.94 -2.43
C ALA A 92 38.33 -24.95 -1.79
N PRO A 93 39.16 -25.67 -2.56
CA PRO A 93 40.13 -25.08 -3.47
C PRO A 93 39.98 -25.48 -4.94
#